data_AF-Q8ZV87-F1
#
_entry.id   AF-Q8ZV87-F1
#
_cell.length_a   1.000
_cell.length_b   1.000
_cell.length_c   1.000
_cell.angle_alpha   90.00
_cell.angle_beta   90.00
_cell.angle_gamma   90.00
#
_symmetry.space_group_name_H-M   'P 1'
#
loop_
_entity.id
_entity.type
_entity.pdbx_description
1 polymer ?
#
loop_
_entity_poly.entity_id
_entity_poly.type
_entity_poly.pdbx_seq_one_letter_code
_entity_poly.pdbx_strand_id
1 'polypeptide(L)'
;MREDFYITAAPIFATYLGVTSGNEALKYTALNTAELNEVESRRLFVASLMPTPSAVFLEDKSEVVRQYGYALAQEEAGVDRAIVVHSFLESTRAVAVSKTEAKTKLYESLTNAMGALFLLPLFLLFLWAVGVLAVDPALLIALIFGVTAAVGAVAVASTPRDLSLWRTYEWSLPVGLAAGALVGLLASPPAAFLAFGLTALGWLKARDRLWWFRIRQEVPPMLRAAAAMLKEGAPPDIIIARLSGRFRVAAKVAYGYFIPSRYFALARAMYRAIAEAGGASAVKAVEYIQSVIDLENTAVRRTVKLAAAYFALFIAAVVILTYSVATAVKSLSALESGYNPFFTPPPYEEVKWVVSTVMALIAASYIAVFISAVGIHYSATLGGAVGLALERAIQLLL
;
A
#
# COMPACT_ATOMS: atom_id res chain seq x y z
N MET A 1 2.66 6.78 -11.49
CA MET A 1 1.68 6.35 -12.52
C MET A 1 2.34 5.96 -13.83
N ARG A 2 3.01 6.87 -14.56
CA ARG A 2 3.67 6.55 -15.84
C ARG A 2 4.75 5.47 -15.71
N GLU A 3 5.77 5.70 -14.88
CA GLU A 3 6.83 4.72 -14.65
C GLU A 3 6.33 3.36 -14.13
N ASP A 4 5.32 3.37 -13.25
CA ASP A 4 4.75 2.12 -12.73
C ASP A 4 4.09 1.31 -13.85
N PHE A 5 3.54 1.97 -14.87
CA PHE A 5 3.04 1.30 -16.08
C PHE A 5 4.18 0.64 -16.86
N TYR A 6 5.29 1.35 -17.15
CA TYR A 6 6.41 0.76 -17.91
C TYR A 6 7.10 -0.38 -17.16
N ILE A 7 7.23 -0.29 -15.82
CA ILE A 7 7.73 -1.41 -14.99
C ILE A 7 6.80 -2.63 -15.10
N THR A 8 5.48 -2.40 -15.09
CA THR A 8 4.49 -3.48 -15.15
C THR A 8 4.35 -4.07 -16.56
N ALA A 9 4.51 -3.25 -17.60
CA ALA A 9 4.40 -3.65 -19.00
C ALA A 9 5.67 -4.32 -19.55
N ALA A 10 6.83 -4.12 -18.90
CA ALA A 10 8.12 -4.67 -19.30
C ALA A 10 8.10 -6.18 -19.61
N PRO A 11 7.54 -7.06 -18.76
CA PRO A 11 7.49 -8.49 -19.05
C PRO A 11 6.66 -8.83 -20.31
N ILE A 12 5.59 -8.07 -20.59
CA ILE A 12 4.77 -8.26 -21.79
C ILE A 12 5.56 -7.88 -23.03
N PHE A 13 6.21 -6.71 -22.99
CA PHE A 13 7.07 -6.23 -24.07
C PHE A 13 8.22 -7.19 -24.36
N ALA A 14 8.92 -7.65 -23.32
CA ALA A 14 10.04 -8.56 -23.44
C ALA A 14 9.61 -9.93 -24.04
N THR A 15 8.38 -10.37 -23.75
CA THR A 15 7.83 -11.61 -24.30
C THR A 15 7.65 -11.51 -25.81
N TYR A 16 7.07 -10.40 -26.31
CA TYR A 16 6.92 -10.15 -27.74
C TYR A 16 8.26 -9.85 -28.43
N LEU A 17 9.12 -9.03 -27.82
CA LEU A 17 10.44 -8.67 -28.36
C LEU A 17 11.33 -9.89 -28.61
N GLY A 18 11.14 -10.97 -27.84
CA GLY A 18 11.85 -12.23 -28.07
C GLY A 18 11.52 -12.90 -29.41
N VAL A 19 10.42 -12.55 -30.07
CA VAL A 19 9.86 -13.29 -31.22
C VAL A 19 9.52 -12.39 -32.41
N THR A 20 9.12 -11.13 -32.18
CA THR A 20 8.76 -10.16 -33.22
C THR A 20 9.78 -9.03 -33.32
N SER A 21 9.61 -8.13 -34.30
CA SER A 21 10.39 -6.88 -34.37
C SER A 21 10.05 -5.93 -33.21
N GLY A 22 10.92 -4.96 -32.92
CA GLY A 22 10.68 -3.95 -31.89
C GLY A 22 9.37 -3.18 -32.06
N ASN A 23 9.05 -2.77 -33.30
CA ASN A 23 7.81 -2.06 -33.62
C ASN A 23 6.58 -2.94 -33.35
N GLU A 24 6.59 -4.19 -33.79
CA GLU A 24 5.49 -5.12 -33.54
C GLU A 24 5.35 -5.44 -32.05
N ALA A 25 6.47 -5.61 -31.34
CA ALA A 25 6.46 -5.86 -29.91
C ALA A 25 5.81 -4.70 -29.15
N LEU A 26 6.10 -3.44 -29.52
CA LEU A 26 5.43 -2.26 -28.96
C LEU A 26 3.93 -2.27 -29.26
N LYS A 27 3.55 -2.60 -30.50
CA LYS A 27 2.14 -2.66 -30.92
C LYS A 27 1.36 -3.71 -30.12
N TYR A 28 1.85 -4.94 -30.04
CA TYR A 28 1.20 -6.01 -29.27
C TYR A 28 1.17 -5.71 -27.77
N THR A 29 2.23 -5.10 -27.24
CA THR A 29 2.26 -4.63 -25.85
C THR A 29 1.20 -3.57 -25.61
N ALA A 30 1.10 -2.58 -26.48
CA ALA A 30 0.10 -1.52 -26.36
C ALA A 30 -1.32 -2.10 -26.31
N LEU A 31 -1.65 -2.99 -27.25
CA LEU A 31 -2.97 -3.62 -27.33
C LEU A 31 -3.31 -4.43 -26.07
N ASN A 32 -2.34 -5.13 -25.49
CA ASN A 32 -2.55 -5.97 -24.32
C ASN A 32 -2.51 -5.20 -22.98
N THR A 33 -1.94 -4.00 -22.95
CA THR A 33 -1.75 -3.20 -21.71
C THR A 33 -2.77 -2.07 -21.53
N ALA A 34 -3.76 -1.95 -22.42
CA ALA A 34 -4.80 -0.91 -22.34
C ALA A 34 -5.55 -0.91 -20.99
N GLU A 35 -5.78 -2.09 -20.39
CA GLU A 35 -6.44 -2.21 -19.08
C GLU A 35 -5.56 -1.74 -17.91
N LEU A 36 -4.23 -1.71 -18.07
CA LEU A 36 -3.31 -1.20 -17.06
C LEU A 36 -3.30 0.32 -17.04
N ASN A 37 -3.14 0.94 -18.21
CA ASN A 37 -3.21 2.38 -18.40
C ASN A 37 -3.45 2.70 -19.88
N GLU A 38 -4.66 3.16 -20.19
CA GLU A 38 -5.05 3.47 -21.56
C GLU A 38 -4.20 4.59 -22.18
N VAL A 39 -3.84 5.62 -21.41
CA VAL A 39 -3.09 6.77 -21.92
C VAL A 39 -1.67 6.36 -22.32
N GLU A 40 -0.99 5.61 -21.47
CA GLU A 40 0.38 5.15 -21.77
C GLU A 40 0.39 4.01 -22.81
N SER A 41 -0.63 3.14 -22.82
CA SER A 41 -0.83 2.14 -23.88
C SER A 41 -0.98 2.82 -25.26
N ARG A 42 -1.79 3.87 -25.37
CA ARG A 42 -1.91 4.66 -26.61
C ARG A 42 -0.56 5.28 -27.01
N ARG A 43 0.25 5.74 -26.07
CA ARG A 43 1.61 6.26 -26.37
C ARG A 43 2.53 5.18 -26.91
N LEU A 44 2.52 3.98 -26.33
CA LEU A 44 3.25 2.82 -26.90
C LEU A 44 2.78 2.50 -28.31
N PHE A 45 1.47 2.54 -28.56
CA PHE A 45 0.90 2.30 -29.88
C PHE A 45 1.37 3.37 -30.89
N VAL A 46 1.29 4.65 -30.54
CA VAL A 46 1.76 5.73 -31.42
C VAL A 46 3.26 5.61 -31.68
N ALA A 47 4.07 5.29 -30.67
CA ALA A 47 5.50 5.05 -30.85
C ALA A 47 5.77 3.88 -31.80
N SER A 48 4.97 2.81 -31.73
CA SER A 48 5.12 1.64 -32.64
C SER A 48 4.89 1.96 -34.12
N LEU A 49 4.23 3.08 -34.44
CA LEU A 49 3.99 3.54 -35.79
C LEU A 49 5.15 4.37 -36.35
N MET A 50 6.14 4.71 -35.53
CA MET A 50 7.30 5.49 -35.96
C MET A 50 8.35 4.60 -36.62
N PRO A 51 9.11 5.11 -37.62
CA PRO A 51 10.18 4.34 -38.26
C PRO A 51 11.30 3.95 -37.28
N THR A 52 11.62 4.84 -36.34
CA THR A 52 12.68 4.68 -35.33
C THR A 52 12.11 4.98 -33.94
N PRO A 53 11.35 4.05 -33.34
CA PRO A 53 10.74 4.28 -32.03
C PRO A 53 11.78 4.47 -30.91
N SER A 54 12.98 3.91 -31.06
CA SER A 54 14.06 4.01 -30.08
C SER A 54 14.37 5.46 -29.70
N ALA A 55 14.47 6.36 -30.67
CA ALA A 55 14.77 7.78 -30.46
C ALA A 55 13.76 8.47 -29.52
N VAL A 56 12.47 8.17 -29.69
CA VAL A 56 11.38 8.75 -28.87
C VAL A 56 11.54 8.40 -27.39
N PHE A 57 11.96 7.17 -27.12
CA PHE A 57 12.11 6.68 -25.75
C PHE A 57 13.43 7.08 -25.11
N LEU A 58 14.50 7.22 -25.90
CA LEU A 58 15.83 7.61 -25.42
C LEU A 58 15.87 9.05 -24.90
N GLU A 59 15.11 9.95 -25.51
CA GLU A 59 14.99 11.35 -25.08
C GLU A 59 14.08 11.54 -23.84
N ASP A 60 13.42 10.47 -23.37
CA ASP A 60 12.51 10.59 -22.24
C ASP A 60 13.27 10.88 -20.92
N LYS A 61 12.67 11.73 -20.09
CA LYS A 61 13.20 12.08 -18.77
C LYS A 61 13.20 10.86 -17.83
N SER A 62 12.25 9.94 -18.01
CA SER A 62 12.09 8.77 -17.15
C SER A 62 13.06 7.65 -17.53
N GLU A 63 13.84 7.19 -16.56
CA GLU A 63 14.83 6.13 -16.76
C GLU A 63 14.21 4.80 -17.20
N VAL A 64 13.06 4.42 -16.63
CA VAL A 64 12.34 3.19 -17.04
C VAL A 64 11.94 3.25 -18.51
N VAL A 65 11.48 4.42 -18.96
CA VAL A 65 11.05 4.62 -20.35
C VAL A 65 12.26 4.54 -21.29
N ARG A 66 13.41 5.09 -20.89
CA ARG A 66 14.66 4.94 -21.64
C ARG A 66 15.11 3.49 -21.80
N GLN A 67 14.81 2.60 -20.85
CA GLN A 67 15.12 1.17 -21.01
C GLN A 67 14.42 0.54 -22.22
N TYR A 68 13.20 0.98 -22.55
CA TYR A 68 12.54 0.57 -23.80
C TYR A 68 13.29 1.10 -25.02
N GLY A 69 13.75 2.34 -24.98
CA GLY A 69 14.57 2.94 -26.04
C GLY A 69 15.89 2.19 -26.27
N TYR A 70 16.59 1.81 -25.19
CA TYR A 70 17.81 1.02 -25.28
C TYR A 70 17.55 -0.38 -25.84
N ALA A 71 16.47 -1.06 -25.43
CA ALA A 71 16.12 -2.37 -25.95
C ALA A 71 15.79 -2.33 -27.46
N LEU A 72 15.04 -1.30 -27.89
CA LEU A 72 14.72 -1.09 -29.29
C LEU A 72 15.98 -0.75 -30.10
N ALA A 73 16.85 0.13 -29.60
CA ALA A 73 18.11 0.47 -30.27
C ALA A 73 19.05 -0.74 -30.41
N GLN A 74 19.09 -1.64 -29.41
CA GLN A 74 19.86 -2.88 -29.51
C GLN A 74 19.28 -3.84 -30.54
N GLU A 75 17.95 -3.95 -30.64
CA GLU A 75 17.29 -4.76 -31.66
C GLU A 75 17.51 -4.19 -33.07
N GLU A 76 17.36 -2.87 -33.23
CA GLU A 76 17.65 -2.13 -34.47
C GLU A 76 19.13 -2.29 -34.90
N ALA A 77 20.05 -2.39 -33.95
CA ALA A 77 21.47 -2.65 -34.19
C ALA A 77 21.79 -4.13 -34.50
N GLY A 78 20.81 -5.02 -34.49
CA GLY A 78 20.97 -6.44 -34.82
C GLY A 78 21.53 -7.31 -33.70
N VAL A 79 21.43 -6.88 -32.44
CA VAL A 79 21.82 -7.70 -31.28
C VAL A 79 20.86 -8.88 -31.14
N ASP A 80 21.38 -10.04 -30.74
CA ASP A 80 20.57 -11.24 -30.52
C ASP A 80 19.42 -10.99 -29.52
N ARG A 81 18.20 -11.37 -29.89
CA ARG A 81 16.98 -11.07 -29.14
C ARG A 81 16.99 -11.66 -27.74
N ALA A 82 17.61 -12.82 -27.52
CA ALA A 82 17.67 -13.42 -26.19
C ALA A 82 18.56 -12.59 -25.24
N ILE A 83 19.61 -11.94 -25.77
CA ILE A 83 20.46 -10.99 -25.06
C ILE A 83 19.69 -9.70 -24.79
N VAL A 84 19.02 -9.13 -25.79
CA VAL A 84 18.21 -7.90 -25.64
C VAL A 84 17.12 -8.07 -24.58
N VAL A 85 16.37 -9.17 -24.63
CA VAL A 85 15.31 -9.47 -23.65
C VAL A 85 15.88 -9.58 -22.24
N HIS A 86 17.03 -10.23 -22.10
CA HIS A 86 17.68 -10.40 -20.81
C HIS A 86 18.19 -9.08 -20.24
N SER A 87 18.97 -8.32 -21.03
CA SER A 87 19.53 -7.03 -20.63
C SER A 87 18.41 -6.04 -20.28
N PHE A 88 17.34 -6.01 -21.07
CA PHE A 88 16.19 -5.15 -20.83
C PHE A 88 15.47 -5.47 -19.51
N LEU A 89 15.17 -6.75 -19.25
CA LEU A 89 14.49 -7.15 -18.02
C LEU A 89 15.35 -6.92 -16.77
N GLU A 90 16.66 -7.17 -16.86
CA GLU A 90 17.59 -6.90 -15.75
C GLU A 90 17.73 -5.40 -15.47
N SER A 91 17.88 -4.59 -16.52
CA SER A 91 18.01 -3.14 -16.39
C SER A 91 16.71 -2.54 -15.83
N THR A 92 15.56 -2.98 -16.34
CA THR A 92 14.25 -2.55 -15.83
C THR A 92 14.00 -3.04 -14.41
N ARG A 93 14.55 -4.20 -14.02
CA ARG A 93 14.52 -4.70 -12.64
C ARG A 93 15.34 -3.82 -11.72
N ALA A 94 16.53 -3.40 -12.13
CA ALA A 94 17.36 -2.49 -11.35
C ALA A 94 16.64 -1.15 -11.06
N VAL A 95 15.95 -0.59 -12.06
CA VAL A 95 15.14 0.62 -11.86
C VAL A 95 13.95 0.36 -10.93
N ALA A 96 13.27 -0.79 -11.06
CA ALA A 96 12.20 -1.18 -10.16
C ALA A 96 12.69 -1.32 -8.70
N VAL A 97 13.85 -1.95 -8.48
CA VAL A 97 14.51 -2.06 -7.16
C VAL A 97 14.76 -0.67 -6.60
N SER A 98 15.49 0.18 -7.33
CA SER A 98 15.82 1.56 -6.92
C SER A 98 14.56 2.34 -6.50
N LYS A 99 13.49 2.23 -7.29
CA LYS A 99 12.22 2.89 -6.99
C LYS A 99 11.53 2.34 -5.74
N THR A 100 11.50 1.02 -5.57
CA THR A 100 10.94 0.42 -4.35
C THR A 100 11.75 0.79 -3.11
N GLU A 101 13.08 0.85 -3.22
CA GLU A 101 13.95 1.31 -2.14
C GLU A 101 13.76 2.79 -1.83
N ALA A 102 13.64 3.65 -2.84
CA ALA A 102 13.36 5.06 -2.65
C ALA A 102 12.03 5.28 -1.91
N LYS A 103 10.96 4.55 -2.30
CA LYS A 103 9.68 4.56 -1.57
C LYS A 103 9.82 4.06 -0.13
N THR A 104 10.62 3.01 0.07
CA THR A 104 10.87 2.47 1.42
C THR A 104 11.61 3.48 2.29
N LYS A 105 12.66 4.13 1.77
CA LYS A 105 13.39 5.21 2.46
C LYS A 105 12.50 6.41 2.77
N LEU A 106 11.62 6.81 1.83
CA LEU A 106 10.62 7.84 2.09
C LEU A 106 9.68 7.44 3.22
N TYR A 107 9.23 6.19 3.25
CA TYR A 107 8.40 5.68 4.33
C TYR A 107 9.16 5.63 5.66
N GLU A 108 10.41 5.18 5.68
CA GLU A 108 11.26 5.20 6.88
C GLU A 108 11.43 6.63 7.41
N SER A 109 11.72 7.58 6.53
CA SER A 109 11.82 9.00 6.87
C SER A 109 10.50 9.55 7.45
N LEU A 110 9.37 9.25 6.81
CA LEU A 110 8.04 9.62 7.30
C LEU A 110 7.77 8.99 8.68
N THR A 111 8.12 7.72 8.87
CA THR A 111 7.91 7.01 10.14
C THR A 111 8.76 7.63 11.26
N ASN A 112 10.01 7.98 10.97
CA ASN A 112 10.92 8.63 11.91
C ASN A 112 10.43 10.03 12.28
N ALA A 113 10.05 10.84 11.28
CA ALA A 113 9.50 12.17 11.49
C ALA A 113 8.20 12.11 12.31
N MET A 114 7.33 11.14 12.01
CA MET A 114 6.10 10.92 12.76
C MET A 114 6.36 10.48 14.20
N GLY A 115 7.34 9.61 14.44
CA GLY A 115 7.73 9.21 15.80
C GLY A 115 8.01 10.42 16.69
N ALA A 116 8.72 11.42 16.15
CA ALA A 116 8.97 12.68 16.85
C ALA A 116 7.69 13.55 16.97
N LEU A 117 6.89 13.65 15.91
CA LEU A 117 5.63 14.40 15.93
C LEU A 117 4.60 13.82 16.90
N PHE A 118 4.57 12.51 17.12
CA PHE A 118 3.64 11.89 18.08
C PHE A 118 4.00 12.17 19.54
N LEU A 119 5.24 12.55 19.84
CA LEU A 119 5.62 13.00 21.19
C LEU A 119 5.08 14.39 21.50
N LEU A 120 4.86 15.24 20.49
CA LEU A 120 4.36 16.60 20.71
C LEU A 120 2.95 16.63 21.33
N PRO A 121 1.96 15.87 20.83
CA PRO A 121 0.67 15.73 21.52
C PRO A 121 0.78 15.16 22.94
N LEU A 122 1.69 14.20 23.17
CA LEU A 122 1.93 13.66 24.52
C LEU A 122 2.40 14.75 25.48
N PHE A 123 3.33 15.60 25.01
CA PHE A 123 3.88 16.71 25.78
C PHE A 123 2.82 17.80 26.05
N LEU A 124 2.05 18.19 25.04
CA LEU A 124 0.96 19.16 25.20
C LEU A 124 -0.10 18.65 26.17
N LEU A 125 -0.42 17.36 26.10
CA LEU A 125 -1.37 16.73 26.99
C LEU A 125 -0.86 16.64 28.44
N PHE A 126 0.44 16.44 28.64
CA PHE A 126 1.06 16.53 29.96
C PHE A 126 0.96 17.95 30.54
N LEU A 127 1.31 18.98 29.75
CA LEU A 127 1.21 20.38 30.19
C LEU A 127 -0.23 20.78 30.51
N TRP A 128 -1.20 20.29 29.73
CA TRP A 128 -2.62 20.47 30.00
C TRP A 128 -3.05 19.77 31.30
N ALA A 129 -2.67 18.50 31.48
CA ALA A 129 -3.04 17.72 32.65
C ALA A 129 -2.49 18.28 33.97
N VAL A 130 -1.32 18.90 33.94
CA VAL A 130 -0.68 19.56 35.09
C VAL A 130 -1.19 21.00 35.29
N GLY A 131 -2.01 21.52 34.36
CA GLY A 131 -2.64 22.83 34.48
C GLY A 131 -1.75 24.01 34.06
N VAL A 132 -0.70 23.76 33.29
CA VAL A 132 0.17 24.81 32.69
C VAL A 132 -0.45 25.37 31.42
N LEU A 133 -1.18 24.52 30.67
CA LEU A 133 -1.77 24.86 29.39
C LEU A 133 -3.30 24.94 29.50
N ALA A 134 -3.85 26.15 29.47
CA ALA A 134 -5.29 26.40 29.49
C ALA A 134 -5.88 26.39 28.06
N VAL A 135 -5.95 25.20 27.46
CA VAL A 135 -6.51 24.98 26.11
C VAL A 135 -7.67 23.99 26.20
N ASP A 136 -8.71 24.20 25.40
CA ASP A 136 -9.83 23.27 25.27
C ASP A 136 -9.33 21.88 24.82
N PRO A 137 -9.63 20.79 25.56
CA PRO A 137 -9.27 19.42 25.17
C PRO A 137 -9.72 19.04 23.76
N ALA A 138 -10.81 19.62 23.27
CA ALA A 138 -11.29 19.39 21.91
C ALA A 138 -10.27 19.85 20.85
N LEU A 139 -9.52 20.93 21.12
CA LEU A 139 -8.48 21.42 20.22
C LEU A 139 -7.26 20.49 20.20
N LEU A 140 -6.90 19.89 21.34
CA LEU A 140 -5.84 18.88 21.41
C LEU A 140 -6.22 17.62 20.61
N ILE A 141 -7.46 17.15 20.76
CA ILE A 141 -7.99 16.02 19.98
C ILE A 141 -8.03 16.37 18.49
N ALA A 142 -8.50 17.55 18.11
CA ALA A 142 -8.57 18.02 16.73
C ALA A 142 -7.18 18.13 16.08
N LEU A 143 -6.18 18.64 16.81
CA LEU A 143 -4.79 18.71 16.36
C LEU A 143 -4.25 17.30 16.04
N ILE A 144 -4.51 16.34 16.93
CA ILE A 144 -4.06 14.95 16.76
C ILE A 144 -4.71 14.31 15.55
N PHE A 145 -6.02 14.48 15.38
CA PHE A 145 -6.72 14.00 14.19
C PHE A 145 -6.23 14.69 12.92
N GLY A 146 -5.99 16.01 12.96
CA GLY A 146 -5.50 16.77 11.81
C GLY A 146 -4.12 16.30 11.35
N VAL A 147 -3.17 16.17 12.27
CA VAL A 147 -1.82 15.65 11.99
C VAL A 147 -1.90 14.20 11.51
N THR A 148 -2.68 13.36 12.18
CA THR A 148 -2.88 11.96 11.80
C THR A 148 -3.48 11.84 10.40
N ALA A 149 -4.50 12.62 10.07
CA ALA A 149 -5.18 12.56 8.77
C ALA A 149 -4.26 13.04 7.64
N ALA A 150 -3.55 14.15 7.85
CA ALA A 150 -2.58 14.67 6.89
C ALA A 150 -1.50 13.62 6.58
N VAL A 151 -0.94 13.00 7.61
CA VAL A 151 0.11 12.02 7.39
C VAL A 151 -0.44 10.68 6.91
N GLY A 152 -1.62 10.28 7.38
CA GLY A 152 -2.37 9.14 6.87
C GLY A 152 -2.58 9.25 5.36
N ALA A 153 -2.95 10.43 4.86
CA ALA A 153 -3.09 10.70 3.43
C ALA A 153 -1.76 10.54 2.68
N VAL A 154 -0.65 11.04 3.24
CA VAL A 154 0.69 10.89 2.64
C VAL A 154 1.15 9.43 2.62
N ALA A 155 0.96 8.68 3.70
CA ALA A 155 1.27 7.26 3.78
C ALA A 155 0.43 6.44 2.79
N VAL A 156 -0.86 6.76 2.70
CA VAL A 156 -1.80 6.20 1.72
C VAL A 156 -1.31 6.50 0.29
N ALA A 157 -0.83 7.70 0.01
CA ALA A 157 -0.36 8.10 -1.32
C ALA A 157 0.99 7.48 -1.70
N SER A 158 1.89 7.27 -0.73
CA SER A 158 3.24 6.74 -0.96
C SER A 158 3.30 5.22 -1.01
N THR A 159 2.31 4.54 -0.42
CA THR A 159 2.25 3.08 -0.37
C THR A 159 2.00 2.48 -1.76
N PRO A 160 2.81 1.51 -2.23
CA PRO A 160 2.54 0.79 -3.47
C PRO A 160 1.21 0.04 -3.36
N ARG A 161 0.31 0.26 -4.32
CA ARG A 161 -1.02 -0.35 -4.36
C ARG A 161 -1.21 -1.15 -5.62
N ASP A 162 -1.61 -2.40 -5.42
CA ASP A 162 -2.15 -3.23 -6.50
C ASP A 162 -3.60 -2.87 -6.81
N LEU A 163 -4.41 -2.72 -5.76
CA LEU A 163 -5.85 -2.51 -5.85
C LEU A 163 -6.21 -1.03 -5.78
N SER A 164 -7.11 -0.58 -6.66
CA SER A 164 -7.67 0.78 -6.54
C SER A 164 -8.59 0.85 -5.32
N LEU A 165 -8.38 1.83 -4.43
CA LEU A 165 -9.16 1.95 -3.20
C LEU A 165 -10.65 2.15 -3.49
N TRP A 166 -10.97 3.10 -4.37
CA TRP A 166 -12.34 3.49 -4.62
C TRP A 166 -13.18 2.36 -5.23
N ARG A 167 -12.62 1.61 -6.20
CA ARG A 167 -13.35 0.49 -6.82
C ARG A 167 -13.35 -0.79 -5.96
N THR A 168 -12.38 -0.93 -5.05
CA THR A 168 -12.33 -2.10 -4.16
C THR A 168 -13.34 -1.99 -3.04
N TYR A 169 -13.32 -0.84 -2.35
CA TYR A 169 -14.12 -0.59 -1.16
C TYR A 169 -15.49 0.03 -1.48
N GLU A 170 -15.62 0.78 -2.58
CA GLU A 170 -16.89 1.41 -3.02
C GLU A 170 -17.60 2.13 -1.84
N TRP A 171 -18.88 1.80 -1.61
CA TRP A 171 -19.72 2.33 -0.55
C TRP A 171 -19.25 1.97 0.86
N SER A 172 -18.34 0.99 1.01
CA SER A 172 -17.81 0.67 2.33
C SER A 172 -16.97 1.80 2.92
N LEU A 173 -16.42 2.70 2.10
CA LEU A 173 -15.71 3.88 2.59
C LEU A 173 -16.67 4.90 3.21
N PRO A 174 -17.67 5.46 2.50
CA PRO A 174 -18.61 6.41 3.10
C PRO A 174 -19.46 5.78 4.20
N VAL A 175 -19.94 4.53 4.02
CA VAL A 175 -20.71 3.83 5.07
C VAL A 175 -19.83 3.55 6.29
N GLY A 176 -18.58 3.14 6.08
CA GLY A 176 -17.65 2.93 7.17
C GLY A 176 -17.29 4.21 7.91
N LEU A 177 -17.15 5.34 7.20
CA LEU A 177 -16.94 6.65 7.82
C LEU A 177 -18.15 7.08 8.63
N ALA A 178 -19.37 6.89 8.12
CA ALA A 178 -20.60 7.18 8.86
C ALA A 178 -20.74 6.30 10.10
N ALA A 179 -20.49 5.00 9.99
CA ALA A 179 -20.49 4.07 11.11
C ALA A 179 -19.41 4.43 12.15
N GLY A 180 -18.20 4.77 11.68
CA GLY A 180 -17.10 5.23 12.53
C GLY A 180 -17.46 6.53 13.27
N ALA A 181 -18.07 7.49 12.59
CA ALA A 181 -18.52 8.74 13.20
C ALA A 181 -19.60 8.50 14.26
N LEU A 182 -20.62 7.68 13.95
CA LEU A 182 -21.68 7.33 14.90
C LEU A 182 -21.13 6.63 16.14
N VAL A 183 -20.27 5.62 15.96
CA VAL A 183 -19.67 4.88 17.08
C VAL A 183 -18.68 5.75 17.86
N GLY A 184 -17.92 6.60 17.18
CA GLY A 184 -17.02 7.57 17.81
C GLY A 184 -17.73 8.58 18.69
N LEU A 185 -18.94 9.01 18.30
CA LEU A 185 -19.78 9.92 19.07
C LEU A 185 -20.53 9.22 20.21
N LEU A 186 -21.00 8.00 20.00
CA LEU A 186 -21.90 7.30 20.94
C LEU A 186 -21.18 6.40 21.95
N ALA A 187 -20.00 5.86 21.62
CA ALA A 187 -19.30 4.89 22.46
C ALA A 187 -17.93 5.40 22.93
N SER A 188 -16.95 5.43 22.03
CA SER A 188 -15.65 6.04 22.30
C SER A 188 -14.93 6.39 20.99
N PRO A 189 -14.13 7.47 20.97
CA PRO A 189 -13.38 7.85 19.77
C PRO A 189 -12.47 6.75 19.19
N PRO A 190 -11.75 5.93 19.98
CA PRO A 190 -10.98 4.81 19.45
C PRO A 190 -11.83 3.71 18.80
N ALA A 191 -13.07 3.50 19.26
CA ALA A 191 -13.99 2.53 18.69
C ALA A 191 -14.38 2.86 17.23
N ALA A 192 -14.27 4.13 16.81
CA ALA A 192 -14.54 4.57 15.45
C ALA A 192 -13.72 3.79 14.40
N PHE A 193 -12.44 3.52 14.68
CA PHE A 193 -11.56 2.75 13.80
C PHE A 193 -12.02 1.30 13.64
N LEU A 194 -12.49 0.70 14.74
CA LEU A 194 -12.97 -0.68 14.77
C LEU A 194 -14.28 -0.79 13.98
N ALA A 195 -15.21 0.15 14.17
CA ALA A 195 -16.46 0.23 13.42
C ALA A 195 -16.22 0.43 11.92
N PHE A 196 -15.34 1.35 11.54
CA PHE A 196 -14.92 1.54 10.14
C PHE A 196 -14.30 0.26 9.56
N GLY A 197 -13.38 -0.36 10.31
CA GLY A 197 -12.69 -1.56 9.86
C GLY A 197 -13.64 -2.74 9.65
N LEU A 198 -14.56 -2.98 10.58
CA LEU A 198 -15.54 -4.07 10.50
C LEU A 198 -16.57 -3.86 9.41
N THR A 199 -17.03 -2.63 9.18
CA THR A 199 -17.94 -2.32 8.07
C THR A 199 -17.26 -2.54 6.72
N ALA A 200 -16.01 -2.08 6.57
CA ALA A 200 -15.22 -2.37 5.37
C ALA A 200 -14.96 -3.87 5.17
N LEU A 201 -14.62 -4.60 6.24
CA LEU A 201 -14.41 -6.04 6.21
C LEU A 201 -15.69 -6.81 5.87
N GLY A 202 -16.81 -6.43 6.48
CA GLY A 202 -18.12 -7.01 6.23
C GLY A 202 -18.56 -6.81 4.77
N TRP A 203 -18.34 -5.61 4.22
CA TRP A 203 -18.60 -5.32 2.82
C TRP A 203 -17.76 -6.19 1.87
N LEU A 204 -16.44 -6.26 2.12
CA LEU A 204 -15.54 -7.07 1.30
C LEU A 204 -15.88 -8.57 1.39
N LYS A 205 -16.31 -9.04 2.56
CA LYS A 205 -16.76 -10.43 2.75
C LYS A 205 -18.07 -10.70 2.01
N ALA A 206 -19.06 -9.80 2.13
CA ALA A 206 -20.35 -9.93 1.46
C ALA A 206 -20.24 -9.91 -0.07
N ARG A 207 -19.25 -9.19 -0.62
CA ARG A 207 -18.99 -9.10 -2.06
C ARG A 207 -17.96 -10.11 -2.59
N ASP A 208 -17.47 -11.03 -1.76
CA ASP A 208 -16.38 -11.96 -2.09
C ASP A 208 -15.14 -11.28 -2.72
N ARG A 209 -14.72 -10.17 -2.12
CA ARG A 209 -13.57 -9.35 -2.59
C ARG A 209 -12.32 -9.53 -1.74
N LEU A 210 -12.40 -10.22 -0.60
CA LEU A 210 -11.25 -10.45 0.28
C LEU A 210 -10.10 -11.20 -0.42
N TRP A 211 -10.42 -12.09 -1.35
CA TRP A 211 -9.39 -12.82 -2.09
C TRP A 211 -8.61 -11.93 -3.07
N TRP A 212 -9.13 -10.74 -3.44
CA TRP A 212 -8.41 -9.82 -4.35
C TRP A 212 -7.04 -9.41 -3.81
N PHE A 213 -6.90 -9.34 -2.48
CA PHE A 213 -5.63 -9.05 -1.82
C PHE A 213 -4.58 -10.18 -1.97
N ARG A 214 -4.99 -11.36 -2.42
CA ARG A 214 -4.12 -12.53 -2.67
C ARG A 214 -3.75 -12.72 -4.14
N ILE A 215 -4.29 -11.90 -5.06
CA ILE A 215 -4.05 -12.03 -6.51
C ILE A 215 -2.54 -12.10 -6.82
N ARG A 216 -1.74 -11.19 -6.25
CA ARG A 216 -0.29 -11.16 -6.46
C ARG A 216 0.45 -12.46 -6.12
N GLN A 217 -0.11 -13.31 -5.23
CA GLN A 217 0.49 -14.59 -4.86
C GLN A 217 0.16 -15.70 -5.88
N GLU A 218 -0.98 -15.60 -6.55
CA GLU A 218 -1.42 -16.58 -7.55
C GLU A 218 -0.84 -16.31 -8.94
N VAL A 219 -0.52 -15.04 -9.27
CA VAL A 219 -0.13 -14.63 -10.62
C VAL A 219 1.15 -15.32 -11.12
N PRO A 220 2.32 -15.24 -10.43
CA PRO A 220 3.53 -15.90 -10.93
C PRO A 220 3.42 -17.43 -11.09
N PRO A 221 2.90 -18.21 -10.12
CA PRO A 221 2.80 -19.66 -10.29
C PRO A 221 1.81 -20.04 -11.40
N MET A 222 0.73 -19.27 -11.59
CA MET A 222 -0.20 -19.46 -12.69
C MET A 222 0.49 -19.25 -14.05
N LEU A 223 1.22 -18.13 -14.23
CA LEU A 223 1.91 -17.82 -15.49
C LEU A 223 3.05 -18.79 -15.78
N ARG A 224 3.79 -19.24 -14.75
CA ARG A 224 4.83 -20.25 -14.90
C ARG A 224 4.26 -21.59 -15.37
N ALA A 225 3.13 -22.00 -14.80
CA ALA A 225 2.42 -23.19 -15.23
C ALA A 225 1.89 -23.06 -16.67
N ALA A 226 1.35 -21.88 -17.04
CA ALA A 226 0.92 -21.60 -18.41
C ALA A 226 2.08 -21.73 -19.42
N ALA A 227 3.23 -21.10 -19.13
CA ALA A 227 4.41 -21.18 -19.99
C ALA A 227 4.96 -22.60 -20.12
N ALA A 228 4.96 -23.39 -19.03
CA ALA A 228 5.38 -24.78 -19.05
C ALA A 228 4.46 -25.66 -19.90
N MET A 229 3.14 -25.57 -19.71
CA MET A 229 2.17 -26.34 -20.49
C MET A 229 2.20 -25.96 -21.98
N LEU A 230 2.45 -24.69 -22.30
CA LEU A 230 2.60 -24.26 -23.69
C LEU A 230 3.88 -24.82 -24.32
N LYS A 231 4.99 -24.88 -23.55
CA LYS A 231 6.24 -25.53 -23.99
C LYS A 231 6.05 -27.04 -24.23
N GLU A 232 5.14 -27.67 -23.48
CA GLU A 232 4.72 -29.07 -23.68
C GLU A 232 3.77 -29.25 -24.89
N GLY A 233 3.41 -28.17 -25.59
CA GLY A 233 2.56 -28.21 -26.78
C GLY A 233 1.05 -28.23 -26.50
N ALA A 234 0.62 -27.95 -25.27
CA ALA A 234 -0.81 -27.84 -24.98
C ALA A 234 -1.41 -26.58 -25.63
N PRO A 235 -2.59 -26.66 -26.27
CA PRO A 235 -3.24 -25.49 -26.83
C PRO A 235 -3.74 -24.54 -25.72
N PRO A 236 -3.75 -23.21 -25.94
CA PRO A 236 -4.12 -22.22 -24.92
C PRO A 236 -5.49 -22.47 -24.25
N ASP A 237 -6.50 -22.90 -25.00
CA ASP A 237 -7.83 -23.15 -24.44
C ASP A 237 -7.84 -24.27 -23.38
N ILE A 238 -7.02 -25.29 -23.58
CA ILE A 238 -6.87 -26.39 -22.61
C ILE A 238 -6.04 -25.91 -21.41
N ILE A 239 -5.04 -25.06 -21.64
CA ILE A 239 -4.20 -24.50 -20.57
C ILE A 239 -5.07 -23.69 -19.60
N ILE A 240 -5.87 -22.73 -20.09
CA ILE A 240 -6.71 -21.90 -19.21
C ILE A 240 -7.76 -22.74 -18.48
N ALA A 241 -8.33 -23.77 -19.13
CA ALA A 241 -9.29 -24.68 -18.51
C ALA A 241 -8.66 -25.52 -17.39
N ARG A 242 -7.42 -25.98 -17.55
CA ARG A 242 -6.69 -26.69 -16.48
C ARG A 242 -6.29 -25.75 -15.35
N LEU A 243 -5.84 -24.53 -15.68
CA LEU A 243 -5.43 -23.54 -14.69
C LEU A 243 -6.63 -23.00 -13.89
N SER A 244 -7.82 -22.89 -14.48
CA SER A 244 -9.02 -22.40 -13.79
C SER A 244 -9.44 -23.31 -12.62
N GLY A 245 -9.16 -24.61 -12.70
CA GLY A 245 -9.39 -25.56 -11.60
C GLY A 245 -8.42 -25.38 -10.41
N ARG A 246 -7.25 -24.74 -10.63
CA ARG A 246 -6.20 -24.59 -9.61
C ARG A 246 -6.02 -23.16 -9.10
N PHE A 247 -6.21 -22.17 -9.97
CA PHE A 247 -5.99 -20.75 -9.68
C PHE A 247 -7.27 -19.96 -9.91
N ARG A 248 -7.71 -19.21 -8.89
CA ARG A 248 -8.90 -18.36 -9.02
C ARG A 248 -8.66 -17.23 -10.02
N VAL A 249 -7.44 -16.71 -10.08
CA VAL A 249 -7.05 -15.72 -11.10
C VAL A 249 -7.28 -16.28 -12.51
N ALA A 250 -6.82 -17.50 -12.81
CA ALA A 250 -7.01 -18.12 -14.12
C ALA A 250 -8.50 -18.29 -14.48
N ALA A 251 -9.31 -18.74 -13.52
CA ALA A 251 -10.76 -18.84 -13.72
C ALA A 251 -11.37 -17.49 -14.07
N LYS A 252 -11.04 -16.43 -13.32
CA LYS A 252 -11.57 -15.08 -13.57
C LYS A 252 -11.07 -14.47 -14.88
N VAL A 253 -9.85 -14.78 -15.30
CA VAL A 253 -9.32 -14.41 -16.62
C VAL A 253 -10.10 -15.13 -17.73
N ALA A 254 -10.37 -16.44 -17.59
CA ALA A 254 -11.12 -17.22 -18.56
C ALA A 254 -12.54 -16.68 -18.79
N TYR A 255 -13.22 -16.29 -17.71
CA TYR A 255 -14.58 -15.74 -17.76
C TYR A 255 -14.62 -14.24 -18.11
N GLY A 256 -13.49 -13.60 -18.41
CA GLY A 256 -13.45 -12.19 -18.81
C GLY A 256 -13.84 -11.20 -17.72
N TYR A 257 -13.65 -11.54 -16.44
CA TYR A 257 -13.93 -10.63 -15.34
C TYR A 257 -13.02 -9.41 -15.38
N PHE A 258 -13.55 -8.25 -14.99
CA PHE A 258 -12.77 -7.07 -14.69
C PHE A 258 -12.55 -6.96 -13.18
N ILE A 259 -11.27 -6.98 -12.75
CA ILE A 259 -10.88 -6.76 -11.36
C ILE A 259 -9.96 -5.55 -11.31
N PRO A 260 -10.19 -4.57 -10.41
CA PRO A 260 -9.40 -3.34 -10.34
C PRO A 260 -8.03 -3.55 -9.65
N SER A 261 -7.27 -4.54 -10.13
CA SER A 261 -5.93 -4.94 -9.69
C SER A 261 -4.94 -4.81 -10.85
N ARG A 262 -3.81 -4.17 -10.60
CA ARG A 262 -2.68 -4.06 -11.54
C ARG A 262 -2.14 -5.45 -11.90
N TYR A 263 -1.97 -6.32 -10.92
CA TYR A 263 -1.45 -7.67 -11.14
C TYR A 263 -2.45 -8.59 -11.84
N PHE A 264 -3.76 -8.37 -11.66
CA PHE A 264 -4.77 -9.10 -12.42
C PHE A 264 -4.75 -8.73 -13.91
N ALA A 265 -4.73 -7.42 -14.23
CA ALA A 265 -4.62 -6.95 -15.60
C ALA A 265 -3.29 -7.40 -16.25
N LEU A 266 -2.18 -7.36 -15.49
CA LEU A 266 -0.90 -7.92 -15.92
C LEU A 266 -1.01 -9.43 -16.21
N ALA A 267 -1.64 -10.20 -15.33
CA ALA A 267 -1.78 -11.64 -15.50
C ALA A 267 -2.57 -11.99 -16.77
N ARG A 268 -3.66 -11.26 -17.04
CA ARG A 268 -4.45 -11.41 -18.26
C ARG A 268 -3.65 -11.06 -19.51
N ALA A 269 -2.96 -9.92 -19.50
CA ALA A 269 -2.16 -9.45 -20.62
C ALA A 269 -0.97 -10.38 -20.90
N MET A 270 -0.30 -10.84 -19.84
CA MET A 270 0.81 -11.77 -19.94
C MET A 270 0.37 -13.15 -20.39
N TYR A 271 -0.80 -13.65 -19.93
CA TYR A 271 -1.35 -14.91 -20.43
C TYR A 271 -1.58 -14.88 -21.95
N ARG A 272 -2.13 -13.77 -22.47
CA ARG A 272 -2.27 -13.56 -23.91
C ARG A 272 -0.91 -13.50 -24.62
N ALA A 273 0.04 -12.76 -24.07
CA ALA A 273 1.40 -12.69 -24.63
C ALA A 273 2.09 -14.05 -24.68
N ILE A 274 1.91 -14.89 -23.66
CA ILE A 274 2.42 -16.27 -23.65
C ILE A 274 1.75 -17.08 -24.77
N ALA A 275 0.43 -16.99 -24.91
CA ALA A 275 -0.31 -17.72 -25.92
C ALA A 275 0.03 -17.28 -27.36
N GLU A 276 0.29 -15.99 -27.57
CA GLU A 276 0.55 -15.39 -28.90
C GLU A 276 2.03 -15.51 -29.31
N ALA A 277 2.97 -15.21 -28.41
CA ALA A 277 4.40 -15.19 -28.71
C ALA A 277 5.15 -16.48 -28.30
N GLY A 278 4.52 -17.36 -27.53
CA GLY A 278 5.13 -18.63 -27.10
C GLY A 278 5.81 -18.59 -25.73
N GLY A 279 6.13 -19.78 -25.20
CA GLY A 279 6.57 -19.95 -23.81
C GLY A 279 8.05 -19.70 -23.53
N ALA A 280 8.92 -19.61 -24.55
CA ALA A 280 10.38 -19.58 -24.36
C ALA A 280 10.89 -18.25 -23.78
N SER A 281 10.46 -17.12 -24.33
CA SER A 281 10.78 -15.77 -23.82
C SER A 281 10.01 -15.43 -22.53
N ALA A 282 8.87 -16.09 -22.32
CA ALA A 282 7.99 -15.85 -21.19
C ALA A 282 8.57 -16.26 -19.82
N VAL A 283 9.46 -17.26 -19.76
CA VAL A 283 10.02 -17.74 -18.48
C VAL A 283 10.75 -16.62 -17.74
N LYS A 284 11.65 -15.90 -18.43
CA LYS A 284 12.39 -14.76 -17.87
C LYS A 284 11.47 -13.61 -17.46
N ALA A 285 10.42 -13.36 -18.25
CA ALA A 285 9.41 -12.36 -17.94
C ALA A 285 8.60 -12.73 -16.68
N VAL A 286 8.28 -14.01 -16.47
CA VAL A 286 7.61 -14.49 -15.25
C VAL A 286 8.54 -14.40 -14.02
N GLU A 287 9.82 -14.70 -14.19
CA GLU A 287 10.84 -14.50 -13.14
C GLU A 287 10.98 -13.02 -12.76
N TYR A 288 10.96 -12.12 -13.75
CA TYR A 288 10.90 -10.69 -13.51
C TYR A 288 9.68 -10.30 -12.66
N ILE A 289 8.47 -10.76 -13.04
CA ILE A 289 7.23 -10.48 -12.30
C ILE A 289 7.34 -10.96 -10.84
N GLN A 290 7.82 -12.19 -10.64
CA GLN A 290 8.05 -12.76 -9.31
C GLN A 290 9.01 -11.87 -8.50
N SER A 291 10.14 -11.47 -9.10
CA SER A 291 11.15 -10.66 -8.42
C SER A 291 10.61 -9.30 -7.97
N VAL A 292 9.81 -8.63 -8.81
CA VAL A 292 9.19 -7.34 -8.44
C VAL A 292 8.17 -7.52 -7.31
N ILE A 293 7.35 -8.58 -7.37
CA ILE A 293 6.39 -8.89 -6.30
C ILE A 293 7.10 -9.21 -4.99
N ASP A 294 8.20 -9.95 -5.02
CA ASP A 294 8.98 -10.30 -3.83
C ASP A 294 9.68 -9.09 -3.22
N LEU A 295 10.18 -8.17 -4.06
CA LEU A 295 10.72 -6.88 -3.63
C LEU A 295 9.64 -6.04 -2.92
N GLU A 296 8.47 -5.89 -3.54
CA GLU A 296 7.35 -5.14 -2.93
C GLU A 296 6.89 -5.80 -1.62
N ASN A 297 6.80 -7.13 -1.56
CA ASN A 297 6.42 -7.86 -0.33
C ASN A 297 7.46 -7.68 0.77
N THR A 298 8.74 -7.73 0.43
CA THR A 298 9.85 -7.55 1.38
C THR A 298 9.88 -6.13 1.91
N ALA A 299 9.68 -5.14 1.03
CA ALA A 299 9.54 -3.74 1.42
C ALA A 299 8.38 -3.54 2.40
N VAL A 300 7.18 -4.07 2.10
CA VAL A 300 6.02 -3.99 3.01
C VAL A 300 6.28 -4.69 4.34
N ARG A 301 6.95 -5.85 4.35
CA ARG A 301 7.31 -6.52 5.62
C ARG A 301 8.30 -5.71 6.44
N ARG A 302 9.29 -5.10 5.80
CA ARG A 302 10.28 -4.24 6.46
C ARG A 302 9.62 -3.02 7.08
N THR A 303 8.74 -2.34 6.35
CA THR A 303 8.03 -1.16 6.84
C THR A 303 7.10 -1.50 8.01
N VAL A 304 6.37 -2.62 7.94
CA VAL A 304 5.51 -3.09 9.05
C VAL A 304 6.34 -3.41 10.30
N LYS A 305 7.50 -4.06 10.15
CA LYS A 305 8.39 -4.36 11.30
C LYS A 305 8.92 -3.07 11.95
N LEU A 306 9.35 -2.11 11.13
CA LEU A 306 9.83 -0.82 11.62
C LEU A 306 8.73 -0.06 12.35
N ALA A 307 7.53 0.01 11.77
CA ALA A 307 6.37 0.61 12.41
C ALA A 307 6.03 -0.09 13.74
N ALA A 308 6.09 -1.42 13.80
CA ALA A 308 5.85 -2.17 15.04
C ALA A 308 6.87 -1.84 16.13
N ALA A 309 8.15 -1.65 15.79
CA ALA A 309 9.19 -1.27 16.75
C ALA A 309 8.96 0.14 17.33
N TYR A 310 8.65 1.12 16.47
CA TYR A 310 8.30 2.47 16.91
C TYR A 310 7.01 2.50 17.72
N PHE A 311 6.02 1.68 17.36
CA PHE A 311 4.79 1.53 18.12
C PHE A 311 5.04 0.96 19.54
N ALA A 312 5.93 -0.01 19.68
CA ALA A 312 6.31 -0.54 21.00
C ALA A 312 6.96 0.53 21.89
N LEU A 313 7.85 1.35 21.32
CA LEU A 313 8.45 2.49 22.02
C LEU A 313 7.40 3.54 22.41
N PHE A 314 6.44 3.80 21.52
CA PHE A 314 5.31 4.68 21.79
C PHE A 314 4.46 4.17 22.97
N ILE A 315 4.11 2.88 23.01
CA ILE A 315 3.37 2.30 24.14
C ILE A 315 4.15 2.50 25.46
N ALA A 316 5.46 2.26 25.47
CA ALA A 316 6.28 2.48 26.66
C ALA A 316 6.23 3.94 27.12
N ALA A 317 6.34 4.90 26.20
CA ALA A 317 6.22 6.33 26.49
C ALA A 317 4.84 6.69 27.05
N VAL A 318 3.76 6.11 26.48
CA VAL A 318 2.40 6.28 26.97
C VAL A 318 2.24 5.78 28.40
N VAL A 319 2.79 4.62 28.75
CA VAL A 319 2.74 4.07 30.11
C VAL A 319 3.47 4.98 31.10
N ILE A 320 4.68 5.44 30.74
CA ILE A 320 5.47 6.36 31.58
C ILE A 320 4.75 7.70 31.78
N LEU A 321 4.16 8.24 30.71
CA LEU A 321 3.40 9.48 30.76
C LEU A 321 2.16 9.30 31.63
N THR A 322 1.42 8.21 31.46
CA THR A 322 0.23 7.89 32.26
C THR A 322 0.58 7.85 33.74
N TYR A 323 1.67 7.18 34.11
CA TYR A 323 2.16 7.13 35.49
C TYR A 323 2.57 8.52 36.01
N SER A 324 3.30 9.30 35.19
CA SER A 324 3.72 10.67 35.53
C SER A 324 2.53 11.60 35.74
N VAL A 325 1.50 11.50 34.89
CA VAL A 325 0.26 12.27 35.03
C VAL A 325 -0.52 11.84 36.27
N ALA A 326 -0.68 10.52 36.51
CA ALA A 326 -1.40 10.03 37.70
C ALA A 326 -0.75 10.53 38.99
N THR A 327 0.59 10.44 39.07
CA THR A 327 1.35 10.88 40.24
C THR A 327 1.31 12.40 40.41
N ALA A 328 1.51 13.17 39.34
CA ALA A 328 1.49 14.63 39.37
C ALA A 328 0.10 15.19 39.71
N VAL A 329 -0.97 14.66 39.11
CA VAL A 329 -2.33 15.15 39.41
C VAL A 329 -2.77 14.72 40.81
N LYS A 330 -2.44 13.51 41.27
CA LYS A 330 -2.73 13.10 42.66
C LYS A 330 -2.01 14.00 43.67
N SER A 331 -0.73 14.31 43.46
CA SER A 331 0.02 15.19 44.35
C SER A 331 -0.48 16.63 44.32
N LEU A 332 -0.87 17.15 43.14
CA LEU A 332 -1.46 18.48 43.01
C LEU A 332 -2.87 18.57 43.60
N SER A 333 -3.67 17.51 43.50
CA SER A 333 -5.03 17.47 44.08
C SER A 333 -5.04 17.35 45.61
N ALA A 334 -3.96 16.84 46.20
CA ALA A 334 -3.80 16.72 47.65
C ALA A 334 -3.31 18.02 48.32
N LEU A 335 -2.90 19.03 47.55
CA LEU A 335 -2.52 20.34 48.09
C LEU A 335 -3.80 21.14 48.39
N GLU A 336 -4.13 21.28 49.67
CA GLU A 336 -5.23 22.14 50.13
C GLU A 336 -5.02 23.58 49.64
N SER A 337 -6.06 24.10 48.98
CA SER A 337 -6.31 25.46 48.50
C SER A 337 -5.44 26.58 49.10
N GLY A 338 -4.19 26.66 48.65
CA GLY A 338 -3.23 27.69 49.03
C GLY A 338 -2.46 28.18 47.80
N TYR A 339 -3.16 28.87 46.90
CA TYR A 339 -2.63 29.73 45.84
C TYR A 339 -1.34 29.24 45.17
N ASN A 340 -1.43 28.24 44.27
CA ASN A 340 -0.38 27.97 43.32
C ASN A 340 -0.69 28.72 42.01
N PRO A 341 -0.06 29.89 41.74
CA PRO A 341 -0.39 30.73 40.59
C PRO A 341 0.08 30.15 39.24
N PHE A 342 0.85 29.05 39.27
CA PHE A 342 1.46 28.46 38.08
C PHE A 342 0.71 27.22 37.55
N PHE A 343 -0.12 26.58 38.39
CA PHE A 343 -0.74 25.30 38.05
C PHE A 343 -2.22 25.30 38.45
N THR A 344 -3.09 25.26 37.46
CA THR A 344 -4.54 25.08 37.63
C THR A 344 -4.96 23.74 37.01
N PRO A 345 -4.67 22.60 37.67
CA PRO A 345 -4.95 21.30 37.10
C PRO A 345 -6.48 21.10 36.95
N PRO A 346 -6.94 20.53 35.81
CA PRO A 346 -8.34 20.16 35.66
C PRO A 346 -8.73 19.03 36.64
N PRO A 347 -10.04 18.80 36.86
CA PRO A 347 -10.53 17.70 37.68
C PRO A 347 -9.92 16.35 37.29
N TYR A 348 -9.56 15.54 38.28
CA TYR A 348 -8.87 14.27 38.05
C TYR A 348 -9.63 13.30 37.11
N GLU A 349 -10.95 13.24 37.22
CA GLU A 349 -11.79 12.41 36.34
C GLU A 349 -11.76 12.89 34.88
N GLU A 350 -11.68 14.21 34.67
CA GLU A 350 -11.56 14.80 33.34
C GLU A 350 -10.18 14.49 32.74
N VAL A 351 -9.12 14.63 33.53
CA VAL A 351 -7.76 14.23 33.13
C VAL A 351 -7.72 12.75 32.77
N LYS A 352 -8.28 11.88 33.61
CA LYS A 352 -8.34 10.44 33.37
C LYS A 352 -9.03 10.10 32.05
N TRP A 353 -10.16 10.74 31.77
CA TRP A 353 -10.90 10.52 30.53
C TRP A 353 -10.16 11.05 29.29
N VAL A 354 -9.66 12.30 29.33
CA VAL A 354 -8.94 12.90 28.20
C VAL A 354 -7.64 12.16 27.89
N VAL A 355 -6.83 11.85 28.91
CA VAL A 355 -5.56 11.13 28.73
C VAL A 355 -5.82 9.75 28.13
N SER A 356 -6.72 8.96 28.72
CA SER A 356 -7.00 7.61 28.19
C SER A 356 -7.50 7.65 26.74
N THR A 357 -8.41 8.56 26.41
CA THR A 357 -8.98 8.72 25.07
C THR A 357 -7.92 9.16 24.05
N VAL A 358 -7.12 10.17 24.39
CA VAL A 358 -6.11 10.71 23.48
C VAL A 358 -4.99 9.71 23.21
N MET A 359 -4.50 9.03 24.24
CA MET A 359 -3.46 7.99 24.10
C MET A 359 -3.95 6.83 23.21
N ALA A 360 -5.18 6.39 23.44
CA ALA A 360 -5.82 5.33 22.65
C ALA A 360 -6.02 5.75 21.19
N LEU A 361 -6.43 7.00 20.95
CA LEU A 361 -6.58 7.56 19.61
C LEU A 361 -5.25 7.62 18.86
N ILE A 362 -4.17 8.09 19.50
CA ILE A 362 -2.85 8.13 18.88
C ILE A 362 -2.39 6.70 18.53
N ALA A 363 -2.58 5.74 19.43
CA ALA A 363 -2.21 4.34 19.17
C ALA A 363 -3.00 3.72 18.01
N ALA A 364 -4.33 3.89 18.00
CA ALA A 364 -5.20 3.40 16.94
C ALA A 364 -4.82 4.01 15.58
N SER A 365 -4.58 5.31 15.58
CA SER A 365 -4.16 6.11 14.43
C SER A 365 -2.83 5.65 13.85
N TYR A 366 -1.83 5.46 14.71
CA TYR A 366 -0.51 4.98 14.33
C TYR A 366 -0.62 3.65 13.56
N ILE A 367 -1.29 2.67 14.15
CA ILE A 367 -1.47 1.35 13.56
C ILE A 367 -2.25 1.44 12.23
N ALA A 368 -3.36 2.19 12.22
CA ALA A 368 -4.23 2.29 11.05
C ALA A 368 -3.48 2.88 9.84
N VAL A 369 -2.61 3.86 10.07
CA VAL A 369 -1.81 4.52 9.03
C VAL A 369 -0.68 3.61 8.53
N PHE A 370 0.15 3.08 9.43
CA PHE A 370 1.36 2.39 9.03
C PHE A 370 1.11 0.97 8.48
N ILE A 371 0.05 0.30 8.93
CA ILE A 371 -0.33 -1.03 8.42
C ILE A 371 -1.27 -0.93 7.21
N SER A 372 -1.64 0.27 6.76
CA SER A 372 -2.58 0.48 5.64
C SER A 372 -2.18 -0.21 4.33
N ALA A 373 -0.88 -0.48 4.13
CA ALA A 373 -0.35 -1.24 3.01
C ALA A 373 -0.86 -2.68 2.92
N VAL A 374 -1.25 -3.28 4.03
CA VAL A 374 -1.84 -4.63 4.09
C VAL A 374 -3.34 -4.58 3.72
N GLY A 375 -3.98 -3.42 3.88
CA GLY A 375 -5.38 -3.18 3.59
C GLY A 375 -6.04 -2.34 4.67
N ILE A 376 -6.81 -1.32 4.27
CA ILE A 376 -7.42 -0.35 5.19
C ILE A 376 -8.39 -1.04 6.17
N HIS A 377 -9.15 -2.04 5.72
CA HIS A 377 -10.03 -2.81 6.61
C HIS A 377 -9.24 -3.51 7.73
N TYR A 378 -8.10 -4.10 7.40
CA TYR A 378 -7.26 -4.81 8.36
C TYR A 378 -6.52 -3.84 9.30
N SER A 379 -5.97 -2.75 8.76
CA SER A 379 -5.26 -1.77 9.58
C SER A 379 -6.19 -1.02 10.53
N ALA A 380 -7.39 -0.65 10.08
CA ALA A 380 -8.38 0.03 10.91
C ALA A 380 -8.98 -0.88 12.00
N THR A 381 -9.27 -2.15 11.68
CA THR A 381 -9.74 -3.11 12.70
C THR A 381 -8.67 -3.36 13.76
N LEU A 382 -7.42 -3.58 13.36
CA LEU A 382 -6.31 -3.80 14.31
C LEU A 382 -6.04 -2.54 15.13
N GLY A 383 -6.02 -1.37 14.48
CA GLY A 383 -5.84 -0.09 15.16
C GLY A 383 -6.94 0.18 16.19
N GLY A 384 -8.20 -0.02 15.82
CA GLY A 384 -9.32 0.13 16.76
C GLY A 384 -9.27 -0.84 17.93
N ALA A 385 -8.94 -2.12 17.68
CA ALA A 385 -8.83 -3.13 18.74
C ALA A 385 -7.71 -2.80 19.74
N VAL A 386 -6.54 -2.40 19.24
CA VAL A 386 -5.41 -2.01 20.10
C VAL A 386 -5.70 -0.69 20.82
N GLY A 387 -6.34 0.27 20.16
CA GLY A 387 -6.78 1.53 20.77
C GLY A 387 -7.70 1.29 21.95
N LEU A 388 -8.75 0.48 21.79
CA LEU A 388 -9.67 0.14 22.87
C LEU A 388 -9.00 -0.63 24.01
N ALA A 389 -8.12 -1.58 23.69
CA ALA A 389 -7.37 -2.31 24.71
C ALA A 389 -6.47 -1.36 25.52
N LEU A 390 -5.81 -0.41 24.85
CA LEU A 390 -4.97 0.60 25.50
C LEU A 390 -5.80 1.59 26.33
N GLU A 391 -6.94 2.06 25.81
CA GLU A 391 -7.88 2.91 26.54
C GLU A 391 -8.26 2.25 27.87
N ARG A 392 -8.65 0.97 27.81
CA ARG A 392 -9.04 0.22 29.00
C ARG A 392 -7.89 -0.01 29.96
N ALA A 393 -6.69 -0.31 29.45
CA ALA A 393 -5.50 -0.48 30.27
C ALA A 393 -5.13 0.83 31.00
N ILE A 394 -5.18 1.98 30.32
CA ILE A 394 -4.88 3.28 30.91
C ILE A 394 -5.91 3.66 31.98
N GLN A 395 -7.19 3.42 31.73
CA GLN A 395 -8.26 3.66 32.72
C GLN A 395 -8.10 2.82 33.99
N LEU A 396 -7.47 1.65 33.91
CA LEU A 396 -7.16 0.79 35.05
C LEU A 396 -5.89 1.23 35.78
N LEU A 397 -4.94 1.87 35.07
CA LEU A 397 -3.68 2.36 35.63
C LEU A 397 -3.81 3.72 36.32
N LEU A 398 -4.70 4.59 35.83
CA LEU A 398 -5.06 5.87 36.45
C LEU A 398 -6.05 5.62 37.59
#